data_AF-A0A1F2P614-F1
#
_entry.id   AF-A0A1F2P614-F1
#
_cell.length_a   1.000
_cell.length_b   1.000
_cell.length_c   1.000
_cell.angle_alpha   90.00
_cell.angle_beta   90.00
_cell.angle_gamma   90.00
#
_symmetry.space_group_name_H-M   'P 1'
#
loop_
_entity.id
_entity.type
_entity.pdbx_description
1 polymer ?
#
loop_
_entity_poly.entity_id
_entity_poly.type
_entity_poly.pdbx_seq_one_letter_code
_entity_poly.pdbx_strand_id
1 'polypeptide(L)'
;MGVARTRNDEWEFVGLIPLFDPPRDDAVKAVETINRLKVRIKMVTGDNTAIAKHIARILGLGNKIFPMKEVLRLGGEEVGKIIEESDVFSEVLPEHKYRIVEHL
;
A
#
# COMPACT_ATOMS: atom_id res chain seq x y z
N MET A 1 -3.45 4.32 -17.33
CA MET A 1 -2.71 5.06 -18.38
C MET A 1 -3.69 5.86 -19.22
N GLY A 2 -3.36 7.10 -19.56
CA GLY A 2 -4.11 7.86 -20.56
C GLY A 2 -3.63 7.52 -21.97
N VAL A 3 -4.56 7.46 -22.91
CA VAL A 3 -4.27 7.32 -24.34
C VAL A 3 -4.56 8.65 -25.00
N ALA A 4 -3.57 9.18 -25.72
CA ALA A 4 -3.71 10.38 -26.53
C ALA A 4 -3.26 10.07 -27.96
N ARG A 5 -3.81 10.80 -28.93
CA ARG A 5 -3.39 10.76 -30.33
C ARG A 5 -3.00 12.17 -30.77
N THR A 6 -2.13 12.27 -31.77
CA THR A 6 -1.81 13.56 -32.40
C THR A 6 -2.65 13.79 -33.65
N ARG A 7 -3.13 15.02 -33.84
CA ARG A 7 -3.77 15.50 -35.06
C ARG A 7 -3.35 16.95 -35.29
N ASN A 8 -2.76 17.25 -36.45
CA ASN A 8 -2.23 18.59 -36.78
C ASN A 8 -1.29 19.15 -35.69
N ASP A 9 -0.37 18.34 -35.19
CA ASP A 9 0.56 18.69 -34.11
C ASP A 9 -0.09 19.02 -32.75
N GLU A 10 -1.40 18.81 -32.60
CA GLU A 10 -2.13 18.91 -31.33
C GLU A 10 -2.40 17.53 -30.71
N TRP A 11 -2.31 17.43 -29.38
CA TRP A 11 -2.65 16.22 -28.64
C TRP A 11 -4.14 16.17 -28.30
N GLU A 12 -4.84 15.15 -28.79
CA GLU A 12 -6.23 14.86 -28.43
C GLU A 12 -6.27 13.70 -27.43
N PHE A 13 -6.90 13.91 -26.27
CA PHE A 13 -7.18 12.82 -25.32
C PHE A 13 -8.24 11.88 -25.89
N VAL A 14 -7.97 10.58 -25.89
CA VAL A 14 -8.83 9.54 -26.50
C VAL A 14 -9.52 8.70 -25.43
N GLY A 15 -8.85 8.41 -24.32
CA GLY A 15 -9.43 7.59 -23.25
C GLY A 15 -8.41 7.08 -22.23
N LEU A 16 -8.84 6.12 -21.41
CA LEU A 16 -8.04 5.49 -20.35
C LEU A 16 -7.92 3.99 -20.59
N ILE A 17 -6.73 3.44 -20.31
CA ILE A 17 -6.49 2.00 -20.17
C ILE A 17 -6.16 1.73 -18.69
N PRO A 18 -7.01 0.98 -17.95
CA PRO A 18 -6.70 0.59 -16.59
C PRO A 18 -5.59 -0.48 -16.61
N LEU A 19 -4.61 -0.33 -15.72
CA LEU A 19 -3.66 -1.38 -15.39
C LEU A 19 -4.00 -1.81 -13.97
N PHE A 20 -4.29 -3.09 -13.80
CA PHE A 20 -4.65 -3.66 -12.51
C PHE A 20 -3.85 -4.94 -12.30
N ASP A 21 -3.17 -5.00 -11.16
CA ASP A 21 -2.47 -6.19 -10.68
C ASP A 21 -3.29 -6.77 -9.52
N PRO A 22 -4.14 -7.78 -9.77
CA PRO A 22 -4.96 -8.37 -8.73
C PRO A 22 -4.08 -9.11 -7.71
N PRO A 23 -4.48 -9.16 -6.42
CA PRO A 23 -3.86 -10.08 -5.48
C PRO A 23 -3.96 -11.53 -6.00
N ARG A 24 -2.95 -12.35 -5.66
CA ARG A 24 -2.95 -13.77 -6.00
C ARG A 24 -4.18 -14.48 -5.41
N ASP A 25 -4.68 -15.49 -6.12
CA ASP A 25 -5.88 -16.24 -5.73
C ASP A 25 -5.79 -16.90 -4.34
N ASP A 26 -4.58 -17.20 -3.88
CA ASP A 26 -4.29 -17.82 -2.59
C ASP A 26 -4.03 -16.80 -1.47
N ALA A 27 -3.87 -15.51 -1.78
CA ALA A 27 -3.46 -14.49 -0.82
C ALA A 27 -4.48 -14.31 0.31
N VAL A 28 -5.78 -14.32 0.00
CA VAL A 28 -6.85 -14.20 1.01
C VAL A 28 -6.79 -15.38 1.98
N LYS A 29 -6.64 -16.61 1.46
CA LYS A 29 -6.52 -17.82 2.30
C LYS A 29 -5.28 -17.76 3.19
N ALA A 30 -4.15 -17.29 2.65
CA ALA A 30 -2.93 -17.13 3.43
C ALA A 30 -3.12 -16.13 4.58
N VAL A 31 -3.74 -14.98 4.33
CA VAL A 31 -4.07 -13.98 5.36
C VAL A 31 -4.96 -14.59 6.44
N GLU A 32 -6.01 -15.32 6.07
CA GLU A 32 -6.88 -16.01 7.04
C GLU A 32 -6.12 -17.02 7.90
N THR A 33 -5.25 -17.83 7.30
CA THR A 33 -4.45 -18.81 8.05
C THR A 33 -3.52 -18.13 9.04
N ILE A 34 -2.80 -17.09 8.62
CA ILE A 34 -1.88 -16.33 9.47
C ILE A 34 -2.64 -15.65 10.63
N ASN A 35 -3.81 -15.09 10.36
CA ASN A 35 -4.67 -14.50 11.39
C ASN A 35 -5.12 -15.54 12.44
N ARG A 36 -5.45 -16.78 12.04
CA ARG A 36 -5.78 -17.87 12.99
C ARG A 36 -4.60 -18.24 13.89
N LEU A 37 -3.38 -18.05 13.42
CA LEU A 37 -2.15 -18.24 14.20
C LEU A 37 -1.82 -17.06 15.11
N LYS A 38 -2.67 -16.01 15.13
CA LYS A 38 -2.47 -14.77 15.91
C LYS A 38 -1.18 -14.03 15.56
N VAL A 39 -0.70 -14.18 14.33
CA VAL A 39 0.44 -13.42 13.81
C VAL A 39 -0.08 -12.15 13.14
N ARG A 40 0.46 -10.99 13.51
CA ARG A 40 0.09 -9.70 12.89
C ARG A 40 0.69 -9.59 11.50
N ILE A 41 -0.14 -9.28 10.50
CA ILE A 41 0.28 -9.00 9.12
C ILE A 41 0.36 -7.50 8.92
N LYS A 42 1.43 -7.03 8.30
CA LYS A 42 1.61 -5.63 7.89
C LYS A 42 1.88 -5.60 6.39
N MET A 43 1.01 -4.94 5.63
CA MET A 43 1.23 -4.75 4.19
C MET A 43 2.14 -3.54 3.95
N VAL A 44 3.12 -3.69 3.06
CA VAL A 44 4.07 -2.64 2.70
C VAL A 44 3.99 -2.46 1.18
N THR A 45 3.50 -1.33 0.71
CA THR A 45 3.37 -1.05 -0.74
C THR A 45 3.91 0.33 -1.12
N GLY A 46 4.45 0.43 -2.33
CA GLY A 46 4.84 1.69 -2.96
C GLY A 46 3.66 2.45 -3.59
N ASP A 47 2.48 1.82 -3.65
CA ASP A 47 1.27 2.45 -4.19
C ASP A 47 0.78 3.60 -3.32
N ASN A 48 -0.07 4.44 -3.93
CA ASN A 48 -0.77 5.46 -3.17
C ASN A 48 -1.73 4.85 -2.14
N THR A 49 -2.11 5.65 -1.15
CA THR A 49 -2.98 5.24 -0.04
C THR A 49 -4.35 4.72 -0.47
N ALA A 50 -4.91 5.24 -1.57
CA ALA A 50 -6.21 4.80 -2.06
C ALA A 50 -6.16 3.36 -2.61
N ILE A 51 -5.12 3.03 -3.39
CA ILE A 51 -4.88 1.67 -3.91
C ILE A 51 -4.56 0.73 -2.74
N ALA A 52 -3.68 1.13 -1.83
CA ALA A 52 -3.35 0.35 -0.64
C ALA A 52 -4.60 0.00 0.18
N LYS A 53 -5.52 0.96 0.37
CA LYS A 53 -6.80 0.74 1.04
C LYS A 53 -7.71 -0.23 0.30
N HIS A 54 -7.73 -0.15 -1.02
CA HIS A 54 -8.52 -1.07 -1.83
C HIS A 54 -8.01 -2.51 -1.71
N ILE A 55 -6.70 -2.71 -1.84
CA ILE A 55 -6.05 -4.03 -1.72
C ILE A 55 -6.19 -4.60 -0.31
N ALA A 56 -5.99 -3.77 0.73
CA ALA A 56 -6.17 -4.18 2.12
C ALA A 56 -7.57 -4.74 2.38
N ARG A 57 -8.60 -4.10 1.81
CA ARG A 57 -9.98 -4.56 1.92
C ARG A 57 -10.21 -5.89 1.20
N ILE A 58 -9.64 -6.08 0.02
CA ILE A 58 -9.73 -7.35 -0.73
C ILE A 58 -9.08 -8.49 0.07
N LEU A 59 -7.92 -8.23 0.67
CA LEU A 59 -7.17 -9.21 1.44
C LEU A 59 -7.73 -9.47 2.85
N GLY A 60 -8.70 -8.68 3.31
CA GLY A 60 -9.21 -8.77 4.68
C GLY A 60 -8.20 -8.31 5.74
N LEU A 61 -7.32 -7.38 5.38
CA LEU A 61 -6.42 -6.70 6.31
C LEU A 61 -7.18 -5.60 7.09
N GLY A 62 -6.55 -5.05 8.12
CA GLY A 62 -7.12 -3.95 8.91
C GLY A 62 -7.18 -2.61 8.17
N ASN A 63 -7.66 -1.59 8.87
CA ASN A 63 -7.97 -0.27 8.31
C ASN A 63 -7.00 0.84 8.77
N LYS A 64 -5.97 0.52 9.57
CA LYS A 64 -4.95 1.48 10.02
C LYS A 64 -3.86 1.64 8.96
N ILE A 65 -4.16 2.50 7.98
CA ILE A 65 -3.33 2.73 6.80
C ILE A 65 -2.61 4.07 6.94
N PHE A 66 -1.29 4.07 6.84
CA PHE A 66 -0.48 5.27 6.97
C PHE A 66 0.46 5.44 5.76
N PRO A 67 0.46 6.62 5.11
CA PRO A 67 1.51 6.98 4.18
C PRO A 67 2.84 7.07 4.91
N MET A 68 3.89 6.47 4.35
CA MET A 68 5.18 6.42 5.03
C MET A 68 5.76 7.82 5.30
N LYS A 69 5.50 8.79 4.41
CA LYS A 69 5.90 10.19 4.60
C LYS A 69 5.30 10.82 5.86
N GLU A 70 4.10 10.43 6.27
CA GLU A 70 3.47 10.94 7.49
C GLU A 70 4.11 10.32 8.73
N VAL A 71 4.37 9.02 8.69
CA VAL A 71 5.07 8.29 9.76
C VAL A 71 6.48 8.89 9.99
N LEU A 72 7.20 9.23 8.92
CA LEU A 72 8.55 9.81 9.00
C LEU A 72 8.58 11.26 9.50
N ARG A 73 7.46 11.97 9.50
CA ARG A 73 7.38 13.34 10.07
C ARG A 73 7.30 13.33 11.59
N LEU A 74 6.92 12.19 12.16
CA LEU A 74 6.87 11.99 13.59
C LEU A 74 8.26 11.65 14.12
N GLY A 75 8.52 11.99 15.37
CA GLY A 75 9.80 11.76 16.03
C GLY A 75 9.68 10.81 17.20
N GLY A 76 10.77 10.10 17.51
CA GLY A 76 10.91 9.33 18.74
C GLY A 76 9.87 8.21 18.92
N GLU A 77 9.36 8.06 20.13
CA GLU A 77 8.47 6.96 20.54
C GLU A 77 7.14 6.91 19.76
N GLU A 78 6.65 8.04 19.26
CA GLU A 78 5.39 8.12 18.49
C GLU A 78 5.48 7.32 17.18
N VAL A 79 6.66 7.27 16.56
CA VAL A 79 6.93 6.51 15.34
C VAL A 79 6.76 5.01 15.61
N GLY A 80 7.38 4.51 16.68
CA GLY A 80 7.32 3.10 17.05
C GLY A 80 5.87 2.64 17.29
N LYS A 81 5.09 3.45 18.03
CA LYS A 81 3.69 3.14 18.31
C LYS A 81 2.84 3.07 17.03
N ILE A 82 3.00 4.02 16.11
CA ILE A 82 2.25 4.00 14.85
C ILE A 82 2.69 2.82 13.99
N ILE A 83 4.00 2.53 13.93
CA ILE A 83 4.50 1.38 13.19
C ILE A 83 3.91 0.09 13.75
N GLU A 84 3.82 -0.04 15.08
CA GLU A 84 3.25 -1.21 15.73
C GLU A 84 1.74 -1.34 15.49
N GLU A 85 1.00 -0.23 15.49
CA GLU A 85 -0.45 -0.23 15.28
C GLU A 85 -0.86 -0.32 13.82
N SER A 86 0.01 0.03 12.86
CA SER A 86 -0.34 0.07 11.44
C SER A 86 -0.58 -1.33 10.85
N ASP A 87 -1.63 -1.45 10.04
CA ASP A 87 -1.89 -2.64 9.23
C ASP A 87 -1.25 -2.53 7.84
N VAL A 88 -1.09 -1.30 7.35
CA VAL A 88 -0.65 -1.01 5.99
C VAL A 88 0.18 0.27 5.94
N PHE A 89 1.35 0.18 5.30
CA PHE A 89 2.16 1.33 4.90
C PHE A 89 2.05 1.54 3.39
N SER A 90 1.62 2.74 2.98
CA SER A 90 1.57 3.17 1.58
C SER A 90 2.70 4.15 1.23
N GLU A 91 2.94 4.36 -0.07
CA GLU A 91 4.02 5.22 -0.58
C GLU A 91 5.41 4.86 0.00
N VAL A 92 5.64 3.57 0.23
CA VAL A 92 6.88 3.07 0.81
C VAL A 92 7.97 3.01 -0.26
N LEU A 93 9.07 3.72 -0.03
CA LEU A 93 10.27 3.64 -0.84
C LEU A 93 11.19 2.51 -0.34
N PRO A 94 12.11 1.99 -1.17
CA PRO A 94 13.04 0.93 -0.76
C PRO A 94 13.77 1.24 0.55
N GLU A 95 14.19 2.49 0.76
CA GLU A 95 14.96 2.90 1.95
C GLU A 95 14.12 2.87 3.23
N HIS A 96 12.80 2.99 3.12
CA HIS A 96 11.90 3.00 4.27
C HIS A 96 11.67 1.60 4.85
N LYS A 97 11.86 0.54 4.05
CA LYS A 97 11.59 -0.84 4.49
C LYS A 97 12.44 -1.23 5.70
N TYR A 98 13.71 -0.82 5.71
CA TYR A 98 14.60 -1.09 6.83
C TYR A 98 14.09 -0.44 8.13
N ARG A 99 13.65 0.82 8.06
CA ARG A 99 13.13 1.56 9.22
C ARG A 99 11.89 0.92 9.82
N ILE A 100 10.98 0.43 8.98
CA ILE A 100 9.78 -0.29 9.43
C ILE A 100 10.20 -1.52 10.25
N VAL A 101 11.18 -2.29 9.77
CA VAL A 101 11.65 -3.50 10.46
C VAL A 101 12.42 -3.17 11.74
N GLU A 102 13.21 -2.10 11.76
CA GLU A 102 13.99 -1.68 12.94
C GLU A 102 13.12 -1.29 14.15
N HIS A 103 11.88 -0.85 13.90
CA HIS A 103 10.94 -0.41 14.94
C HIS A 103 9.91 -1.49 15.33
N LEU A 104 10.07 -2.73 14.86
CA LEU A 104 9.22 -3.89 15.19
C LEU A 104 9.98 -4.90 16.05
#